data_AF-A0A2E0Q9P5-F1
#
_entry.id   AF-A0A2E0Q9P5-F1
#
_cell.length_a   1.000
_cell.length_b   1.000
_cell.length_c   1.000
_cell.angle_alpha   90.00
_cell.angle_beta   90.00
_cell.angle_gamma   90.00
#
_symmetry.space_group_name_H-M   'P 1'
#
loop_
_entity.id
_entity.type
_entity.pdbx_description
1 polymer ?
#
loop_
_entity_poly.entity_id
_entity_poly.type
_entity_poly.pdbx_seq_one_letter_code
_entity_poly.pdbx_strand_id
1 'polypeptide(L)' 'MELESVKLLAAALALLPLFGVGIGLGMIFSSYNHAVGRNPSSVQVLDKKFFLTFALTEALAIFALVISLIILFG' A
#
# COMPACT_ATOMS: atom_id res chain seq x y z
N MET A 1 -13.63 14.95 25.86
CA MET A 1 -14.38 13.68 25.63
C MET A 1 -14.84 13.59 24.18
N GLU A 2 -15.71 14.47 23.68
CA GLU A 2 -16.20 14.39 22.27
C GLU A 2 -15.09 14.51 21.21
N LEU A 3 -14.20 15.51 21.29
CA LEU A 3 -13.17 15.73 20.27
C LEU A 3 -12.16 14.57 20.19
N GLU A 4 -11.79 14.00 21.33
CA GLU A 4 -10.83 12.89 21.40
C GLU A 4 -11.42 11.61 20.79
N SER A 5 -12.70 11.32 21.07
CA SER A 5 -13.42 10.23 20.41
C SER A 5 -13.51 10.42 18.90
N VAL A 6 -13.73 11.66 18.43
CA VAL A 6 -13.74 12.00 17.00
C VAL A 6 -12.34 11.83 16.37
N LYS A 7 -11.26 12.25 17.05
CA LYS A 7 -9.87 12.05 16.57
C LYS A 7 -9.57 10.56 16.38
N LEU A 8 -9.96 9.70 17.33
CA LEU A 8 -9.76 8.25 17.23
C LEU A 8 -10.49 7.63 16.03
N LEU A 9 -11.76 8.00 15.82
CA LEU A 9 -12.55 7.50 14.69
C LEU A 9 -12.01 8.02 13.34
N ALA A 10 -11.68 9.31 13.26
CA ALA A 10 -11.13 9.91 12.05
C ALA A 10 -9.77 9.28 11.68
N ALA A 11 -8.91 9.01 12.66
CA ALA A 11 -7.63 8.35 12.45
C ALA A 11 -7.80 6.92 11.93
N ALA A 12 -8.79 6.16 12.43
CA ALA A 12 -9.10 4.83 11.93
C ALA A 12 -9.63 4.87 10.49
N LEU A 13 -10.52 5.82 10.18
CA LEU A 13 -11.07 6.01 8.84
C LEU A 13 -10.01 6.44 7.82
N ALA A 14 -9.00 7.20 8.23
CA ALA A 14 -7.87 7.58 7.37
C ALA A 14 -7.07 6.37 6.86
N LEU A 15 -7.18 5.20 7.51
CA LEU A 15 -6.50 3.97 7.12
C LEU A 15 -7.28 3.12 6.10
N LEU A 16 -8.53 3.45 5.76
CA LEU A 16 -9.31 2.71 4.77
C LEU A 16 -8.60 2.47 3.42
N PRO A 17 -7.78 3.41 2.88
CA PRO A 17 -7.03 3.18 1.64
C PRO A 17 -6.09 1.95 1.68
N LEU A 18 -5.64 1.50 2.86
CA LEU A 18 -4.80 0.30 3.01
C LEU A 18 -5.47 -0.96 2.43
N PHE A 19 -6.80 -1.02 2.41
CA PHE A 19 -7.52 -2.12 1.78
C PHE A 19 -7.23 -2.19 0.27
N GLY A 20 -7.30 -1.04 -0.40
CA GLY A 20 -6.96 -0.93 -1.83
C GLY A 20 -5.48 -1.22 -2.10
N VAL A 21 -4.59 -0.76 -1.22
CA VAL A 21 -3.15 -1.07 -1.30
C VAL A 21 -2.92 -2.58 -1.19
N GLY A 22 -3.53 -3.25 -0.20
CA GLY A 22 -3.40 -4.69 -0.01
C GLY A 22 -3.87 -5.50 -1.23
N ILE A 23 -5.00 -5.11 -1.83
CA ILE A 23 -5.48 -5.71 -3.08
C ILE A 23 -4.49 -5.45 -4.23
N GLY A 24 -4.04 -4.21 -4.39
CA GLY A 24 -3.10 -3.82 -5.44
C GLY A 24 -1.79 -4.59 -5.36
N LEU A 25 -1.22 -4.72 -4.16
CA LEU A 25 -0.03 -5.52 -3.92
C LEU A 25 -0.26 -6.99 -4.26
N GLY A 26 -1.36 -7.59 -3.80
CA GLY A 26 -1.72 -8.97 -4.14
C GLY A 26 -1.72 -9.21 -5.65
N MET A 27 -2.31 -8.29 -6.42
CA MET A 27 -2.35 -8.36 -7.88
C MET A 27 -0.96 -8.17 -8.53
N ILE A 28 -0.14 -7.24 -8.04
CA ILE A 28 1.21 -6.98 -8.53
C ILE A 28 2.10 -8.22 -8.32
N PHE A 29 2.13 -8.77 -7.12
CA PHE A 29 2.89 -9.97 -6.79
C PHE A 29 2.41 -11.19 -7.57
N SER A 30 1.08 -11.38 -7.68
CA SER A 30 0.50 -12.48 -8.47
C SER A 30 0.91 -12.40 -9.94
N SER A 31 0.82 -11.22 -10.57
CA SER A 31 1.20 -11.02 -11.96
C SER A 31 2.70 -11.23 -12.19
N TYR A 32 3.54 -10.73 -11.29
CA TYR A 32 4.99 -10.93 -11.35
C TYR A 32 5.36 -12.41 -11.25
N ASN A 33 4.84 -13.12 -10.24
CA ASN A 33 5.10 -14.55 -10.04
C ASN A 33 4.61 -15.39 -11.21
N HIS A 34 3.44 -15.07 -11.78
CA HIS A 34 2.93 -15.77 -12.96
C HIS A 34 3.82 -15.54 -14.19
N ALA A 35 4.31 -14.30 -14.41
CA ALA A 35 5.21 -14.00 -15.52
C ALA A 35 6.58 -14.71 -15.38
N VAL A 36 7.18 -14.64 -14.19
CA VAL A 36 8.46 -15.30 -13.88
C VAL A 36 8.32 -16.82 -13.94
N GLY A 37 7.24 -17.38 -13.42
CA GLY A 37 6.98 -18.82 -13.47
C GLY A 37 6.85 -19.37 -14.90
N ARG A 38 6.33 -18.56 -15.83
CA ARG A 38 6.26 -18.94 -17.27
C ARG A 38 7.56 -18.73 -18.02
N ASN A 39 8.35 -17.72 -17.64
CA ASN A 39 9.66 -17.45 -18.24
C ASN A 39 10.64 -16.92 -17.19
N PRO A 40 11.45 -17.79 -16.57
CA PRO A 40 12.42 -17.38 -15.54
C PRO A 40 13.48 -16.39 -16.03
N SER A 41 13.79 -16.37 -17.33
CA SER A 41 14.72 -15.40 -17.91
C SER A 41 14.18 -13.96 -17.95
N SER A 42 12.87 -13.77 -17.73
CA SER A 42 12.24 -12.44 -17.73
C SER A 42 12.50 -11.61 -16.46
N VAL A 43 12.99 -12.24 -15.38
CA VAL A 43 13.26 -11.60 -14.08
C VAL A 43 14.06 -10.31 -14.24
N GLN A 44 15.17 -10.34 -14.97
CA GLN A 44 16.05 -9.17 -15.15
C GLN A 44 15.36 -7.95 -15.78
N VAL A 45 14.34 -8.20 -16.62
CA VAL A 45 13.57 -7.14 -17.31
C VAL A 45 12.42 -6.66 -16.43
N LEU A 46 11.82 -7.57 -15.64
CA LEU A 46 10.64 -7.29 -14.84
C LEU A 46 10.95 -6.67 -13.47
N ASP A 47 12.08 -7.00 -12.84
CA ASP A 47 12.40 -6.60 -11.47
C ASP A 47 12.33 -5.10 -11.25
N LYS A 48 12.95 -4.31 -12.14
CA LYS A 48 12.93 -2.83 -12.02
C LYS A 48 11.51 -2.28 -12.04
N LYS A 49 10.68 -2.80 -12.95
CA LYS A 49 9.27 -2.38 -13.06
C LYS A 49 8.47 -2.84 -11.86
N PHE A 50 8.68 -4.08 -11.43
CA PHE A 50 8.03 -4.67 -10.27
C PHE A 50 8.30 -3.85 -9.00
N PHE A 51 9.57 -3.61 -8.67
CA PHE A 51 9.95 -2.83 -7.49
C PHE A 51 9.43 -1.39 -7.56
N LEU A 52 9.45 -0.76 -8.73
CA LEU A 52 8.86 0.57 -8.90
C LEU A 52 7.35 0.56 -8.61
N THR A 53 6.60 -0.37 -9.21
CA THR A 53 5.16 -0.45 -8.99
C THR A 53 4.80 -0.81 -7.55
N PHE A 54 5.53 -1.76 -6.95
CA PHE A 54 5.41 -2.12 -5.54
C PHE A 54 5.62 -0.91 -4.63
N ALA A 55 6.73 -0.18 -4.82
CA ALA A 55 7.07 0.96 -3.98
C ALA A 55 6.07 2.12 -4.12
N LEU A 56 5.59 2.40 -5.34
CA LEU A 56 4.58 3.42 -5.58
C LEU A 56 3.24 3.05 -4.94
N THR A 57 2.86 1.77 -4.99
CA THR A 57 1.64 1.29 -4.33
C THR A 57 1.76 1.38 -2.81
N GLU A 58 2.91 1.02 -2.23
CA GLU A 58 3.12 1.15 -0.78
C GLU A 58 3.23 2.61 -0.29
N ALA A 59 3.74 3.51 -1.13
CA ALA A 59 3.78 4.93 -0.77
C ALA A 59 2.38 5.47 -0.42
N LEU A 60 1.32 4.94 -1.04
CA LEU A 60 -0.06 5.31 -0.72
C LEU A 60 -0.49 4.86 0.68
N ALA A 61 -0.05 3.69 1.13
CA ALA A 61 -0.29 3.23 2.50
C ALA A 61 0.48 4.08 3.52
N ILE A 62 1.73 4.46 3.19
CA ILE A 62 2.51 5.37 4.04
C ILE A 62 1.80 6.72 4.15
N PHE A 63 1.26 7.29 3.07
CA PHE A 63 0.49 8.53 3.15
C PHE A 63 -0.75 8.41 4.02
N ALA A 64 -1.51 7.31 3.90
CA ALA A 64 -2.67 7.04 4.75
C ALA A 64 -2.26 6.93 6.24
N LEU A 65 -1.16 6.25 6.54
CA LEU A 65 -0.61 6.13 7.88
C LEU A 65 -0.15 7.49 8.44
N VAL A 66 0.57 8.29 7.65
CA VAL A 66 1.02 9.63 8.04
C VAL A 66 -0.18 10.53 8.37
N ILE A 67 -1.23 10.52 7.54
CA ILE A 67 -2.46 11.28 7.79
C ILE A 67 -3.10 10.81 9.11
N SER A 68 -3.21 9.49 9.33
CA SER A 68 -3.73 8.91 10.57
C SER A 68 -2.96 9.37 11.80
N LEU A 69 -1.62 9.36 11.74
CA LEU A 69 -0.75 9.82 12.84
C LEU A 69 -0.87 11.33 13.08
N ILE A 70 -0.97 12.14 12.02
CA ILE A 70 -1.23 13.58 12.14
C ILE A 70 -2.59 13.82 12.80
N ILE A 71 -3.62 13.05 12.45
CA ILE A 71 -4.93 13.17 13.10
C ILE A 71 -4.84 12.82 14.58
N LEU A 72 -4.01 11.87 15.01
CA LEU A 72 -3.89 11.50 16.43
C LEU A 72 -3.04 12.50 17.23
N PHE A 73 -1.88 12.88 16.69
CA PHE A 73 -0.81 13.55 17.46
C PHE A 73 -0.48 14.97 16.99
N GLY A 74 -1.00 15.39 15.83
CA GLY A 74 -1.06 16.79 15.43
C GLY A 74 -2.17 17.53 16.17
#